data_AF-A0A4V3A545-F1
#
_entry.id   AF-A0A4V3A545-F1
#
_cell.length_a   1.000
_cell.length_b   1.000
_cell.length_c   1.000
_cell.angle_alpha   90.00
_cell.angle_beta   90.00
_cell.angle_gamma   90.00
#
_symmetry.space_group_name_H-M   'P 1'
#
loop_
_entity.id
_entity.type
_entity.pdbx_description
1 polymer ?
#
loop_
_entity_poly.entity_id
_entity_poly.type
_entity_poly.pdbx_seq_one_letter_code
_entity_poly.pdbx_strand_id
1 'polypeptide(L)'
;MDLKKYLLNSFLSVCSTIIFCNSCNNKHIAEEERDFYTQNTHKLPEYTPEELQQIVLINSPEVITGFRKKLKEKGTKWLTSGTEPKPYDLWSSYRENDLKGLEQLFPSLKNLFDAFGKLIKNPTEEHEEEVVAINKKLPTDDPKAAEALRTFAQNIINQKLTESLLAYQSFFQFVHYDDDDHVINNFHVTIKQLHANLAGWEKDGNLSGTKLWKNIIQKEKANLIKHSKEFQYSENKKAIEESLKIAERLAISPYCVSYKELKETLPHGLDKLKTILGEVHLKETADVDLLKRYCKLILSND
;
A
#
# COMPACT_ATOMS: atom_id res chain seq x y z
N MET A 1 21.64 -52.24 -17.45
CA MET A 1 21.62 -50.77 -17.28
C MET A 1 20.64 -50.22 -18.28
N ASP A 2 19.51 -49.70 -17.81
CA ASP A 2 18.26 -49.54 -18.58
C ASP A 2 18.29 -48.34 -19.53
N LEU A 3 18.64 -48.57 -20.80
CA LEU A 3 18.51 -47.59 -21.87
C LEU A 3 17.06 -47.06 -22.00
N LYS A 4 16.07 -47.91 -21.67
CA LYS A 4 14.65 -47.53 -21.66
C LYS A 4 14.31 -46.47 -20.60
N LYS A 5 14.97 -46.46 -19.45
CA LYS A 5 14.74 -45.47 -18.38
C LYS A 5 15.25 -44.09 -18.79
N TYR A 6 16.41 -44.03 -19.44
CA TYR A 6 16.96 -42.78 -19.96
C TYR A 6 16.13 -42.23 -21.12
N LEU A 7 15.68 -43.09 -22.04
CA LEU A 7 14.84 -42.63 -23.15
C LEU A 7 13.48 -42.10 -22.66
N LEU A 8 12.87 -42.76 -21.66
CA LEU A 8 11.62 -42.31 -21.08
C LEU A 8 11.80 -41.00 -20.28
N ASN A 9 12.88 -40.86 -19.52
CA ASN A 9 13.17 -39.63 -18.78
C ASN A 9 13.51 -38.47 -19.71
N SER A 10 14.29 -38.70 -20.77
CA SER A 10 14.57 -37.66 -21.77
C SER A 10 13.32 -37.27 -22.56
N PHE A 11 12.47 -38.24 -22.92
CA PHE A 11 11.20 -37.95 -23.59
C PHE A 11 10.22 -37.21 -22.68
N LEU A 12 10.10 -37.61 -21.42
CA LEU A 12 9.29 -36.89 -20.42
C LEU A 12 9.84 -35.49 -20.14
N SER A 13 11.15 -35.30 -20.15
CA SER A 13 11.78 -33.98 -19.97
C SER A 13 11.58 -33.08 -21.19
N VAL A 14 11.59 -33.63 -22.40
CA VAL A 14 11.27 -32.87 -23.63
C VAL A 14 9.78 -32.56 -23.69
N CYS A 15 8.91 -33.50 -23.35
CA CYS A 15 7.46 -33.27 -23.25
C CYS A 15 7.11 -32.27 -22.14
N SER A 16 7.78 -32.31 -20.98
CA SER A 16 7.57 -31.31 -19.92
C SER A 16 8.04 -29.93 -20.37
N THR A 17 9.13 -29.84 -21.13
CA THR A 17 9.60 -28.57 -21.71
C THR A 17 8.61 -28.06 -22.76
N ILE A 18 8.07 -28.92 -23.64
CA ILE A 18 7.08 -28.52 -24.64
C ILE A 18 5.75 -28.11 -23.99
N ILE A 19 5.30 -28.81 -22.93
CA ILE A 19 4.06 -28.48 -22.21
C ILE A 19 4.21 -27.20 -21.38
N PHE A 20 5.36 -26.97 -20.74
CA PHE A 20 5.64 -25.72 -20.01
C PHE A 20 5.89 -24.53 -20.95
N CYS A 21 6.56 -24.74 -22.09
CA CYS A 21 6.84 -23.66 -23.04
C CYS A 21 5.63 -23.26 -23.90
N ASN A 22 4.68 -24.16 -24.19
CA ASN A 22 3.49 -23.82 -24.99
C ASN A 22 2.27 -23.33 -24.18
N SER A 23 2.31 -23.36 -22.85
CA SER A 23 1.20 -22.89 -22.01
C SER A 23 1.41 -21.47 -21.46
N CYS A 24 2.59 -20.89 -21.66
CA CYS A 24 2.88 -19.53 -21.20
C CYS A 24 2.63 -18.53 -22.32
N ASN A 25 1.35 -18.24 -22.58
CA ASN A 25 0.95 -16.95 -23.17
C ASN A 25 1.07 -15.83 -22.12
N ASN A 26 2.18 -15.83 -21.37
CA ASN A 26 2.49 -14.86 -20.33
C ASN A 26 3.22 -13.70 -21.00
N LYS A 27 2.53 -12.56 -21.12
CA LYS A 27 3.09 -11.30 -21.64
C LYS A 27 4.23 -10.73 -20.77
N HIS A 28 4.65 -11.44 -19.72
CA HIS A 28 5.54 -10.95 -18.67
C HIS A 28 6.91 -11.66 -18.59
N ILE A 29 7.22 -12.61 -19.49
CA ILE A 29 8.51 -13.34 -19.48
C ILE A 29 9.70 -12.38 -19.62
N ALA A 30 9.59 -11.34 -20.44
CA ALA A 30 10.63 -10.33 -20.58
C ALA A 30 10.78 -9.41 -19.34
N GLU A 31 9.76 -9.32 -18.49
CA GLU A 31 9.75 -8.53 -17.26
C GLU A 31 10.31 -9.35 -16.08
N GLU A 32 10.01 -10.66 -16.05
CA GLU A 32 10.62 -11.63 -15.12
C GLU A 32 12.12 -11.84 -15.40
N GLU A 33 12.54 -11.97 -16.66
CA GLU A 33 13.96 -12.09 -17.04
C GLU A 33 14.81 -10.84 -16.72
N ARG A 34 14.16 -9.71 -16.47
CA ARG A 34 14.79 -8.41 -16.18
C ARG A 34 14.64 -7.99 -14.71
N ASP A 35 14.22 -8.90 -13.84
CA ASP A 35 14.04 -8.63 -12.41
C ASP A 35 13.11 -7.41 -12.14
N PHE A 36 12.14 -7.13 -13.01
CA PHE A 36 11.20 -6.01 -12.81
C PHE A 36 10.19 -6.27 -11.70
N TYR A 37 9.89 -7.54 -11.44
CA TYR A 37 9.03 -7.97 -10.35
C TYR A 37 9.55 -9.29 -9.80
N THR A 38 10.06 -9.28 -8.58
CA THR A 38 9.75 -10.30 -7.55
C THR A 38 10.44 -9.92 -6.25
N GLN A 39 9.62 -9.73 -5.22
CA GLN A 39 9.96 -9.50 -3.81
C GLN A 39 10.54 -8.13 -3.45
N ASN A 40 9.62 -7.26 -3.06
CA ASN A 40 9.90 -6.09 -2.23
C ASN A 40 10.44 -6.55 -0.86
N THR A 41 11.70 -6.22 -0.54
CA THR A 41 12.27 -6.47 0.80
C THR A 41 11.89 -5.42 1.83
N HIS A 42 11.21 -4.33 1.44
CA HIS A 42 10.69 -3.32 2.35
C HIS A 42 9.35 -3.72 2.94
N LYS A 43 9.40 -4.00 4.25
CA LYS A 43 8.24 -4.27 5.09
C LYS A 43 7.57 -2.96 5.50
N LEU A 44 6.96 -2.25 4.55
CA LEU A 44 5.77 -1.50 4.93
C LEU A 44 4.74 -2.55 5.37
N PRO A 45 4.05 -2.38 6.50
CA PRO A 45 3.13 -3.38 7.06
C PRO A 45 2.15 -3.88 6.02
N GLU A 46 2.15 -5.19 5.69
CA GLU A 46 1.36 -5.77 4.59
C GLU A 46 -0.13 -5.43 4.78
N TYR A 47 -0.68 -4.54 3.94
CA TYR A 47 -2.12 -4.43 3.79
C TYR A 47 -2.49 -4.88 2.39
N THR A 48 -3.53 -5.69 2.29
CA THR A 48 -3.99 -6.15 0.99
C THR A 48 -4.97 -5.12 0.41
N PRO A 49 -5.01 -4.93 -0.93
CA PRO A 49 -6.01 -4.10 -1.58
C PRO A 49 -7.45 -4.40 -1.13
N GLU A 50 -7.73 -5.66 -0.80
CA GLU A 50 -9.03 -6.14 -0.32
C GLU A 50 -9.39 -5.53 1.05
N GLU A 51 -8.44 -5.39 1.96
CA GLU A 51 -8.67 -4.80 3.28
C GLU A 51 -9.06 -3.33 3.18
N LEU A 52 -8.41 -2.58 2.28
CA LEU A 52 -8.76 -1.18 2.01
C LEU A 52 -10.14 -1.04 1.36
N GLN A 53 -10.51 -1.98 0.49
CA GLN A 53 -11.83 -2.00 -0.13
C GLN A 53 -12.94 -2.26 0.89
N GLN A 54 -12.70 -3.12 1.90
CA GLN A 54 -13.68 -3.46 2.92
C GLN A 54 -14.10 -2.24 3.78
N ILE A 55 -13.21 -1.27 3.97
CA ILE A 55 -13.48 0.00 4.67
C ILE A 55 -14.63 0.77 4.00
N VAL A 56 -14.75 0.65 2.67
CA VAL A 56 -15.77 1.35 1.87
C VAL A 56 -16.99 0.47 1.61
N LEU A 57 -16.75 -0.73 1.07
CA LEU A 57 -17.82 -1.46 0.39
C LEU A 57 -18.74 -2.21 1.34
N ILE A 58 -18.31 -2.46 2.58
CA ILE A 58 -19.05 -3.30 3.53
C ILE A 58 -19.54 -4.57 2.79
N ASN A 59 -18.59 -5.33 2.24
CA ASN A 59 -18.78 -6.19 1.06
C ASN A 59 -19.78 -7.36 1.20
N SER A 60 -20.18 -7.74 2.42
CA SER A 60 -21.20 -8.77 2.59
C SER A 60 -21.89 -8.67 3.94
N PRO A 61 -23.11 -9.22 4.06
CA PRO A 61 -23.75 -9.47 5.34
C PRO A 61 -22.85 -10.24 6.30
N GLU A 62 -22.01 -11.16 5.83
CA GLU A 62 -21.10 -11.96 6.66
C GLU A 62 -19.98 -11.11 7.28
N VAL A 63 -19.50 -10.09 6.55
CA VAL A 63 -18.52 -9.10 7.07
C VAL A 63 -19.16 -8.19 8.12
N ILE A 64 -20.45 -7.86 7.97
CA ILE A 64 -21.22 -7.04 8.91
C ILE A 64 -21.66 -7.86 10.12
N THR A 65 -22.01 -9.13 9.93
CA THR A 65 -22.60 -9.97 10.98
C THR A 65 -21.58 -10.20 12.09
N GLY A 66 -21.92 -9.78 13.31
CA GLY A 66 -21.00 -9.86 14.43
C GLY A 66 -20.03 -8.67 14.55
N PHE A 67 -20.06 -7.72 13.60
CA PHE A 67 -19.34 -6.46 13.73
C PHE A 67 -19.79 -5.70 14.98
N ARG A 68 -21.09 -5.73 15.33
CA ARG A 68 -21.59 -5.13 16.58
C ARG A 68 -20.94 -5.75 17.82
N LYS A 69 -20.67 -7.07 17.80
CA LYS A 69 -20.07 -7.78 18.94
C LYS A 69 -18.61 -7.38 19.08
N LYS A 70 -17.85 -7.45 17.98
CA LYS A 70 -16.47 -6.98 17.90
C LYS A 70 -16.34 -5.51 18.32
N LEU A 71 -17.24 -4.65 17.85
CA LEU A 71 -17.26 -3.23 18.19
C LEU A 71 -17.56 -2.98 19.68
N LYS A 72 -18.47 -3.74 20.31
CA LYS A 72 -18.71 -3.64 21.76
C LYS A 72 -17.50 -4.07 22.57
N GLU A 73 -16.89 -5.18 22.19
CA GLU A 73 -15.77 -5.78 22.90
C GLU A 73 -14.51 -4.90 22.78
N LYS A 74 -14.20 -4.45 21.56
CA LYS A 74 -12.95 -3.71 21.27
C LYS A 74 -13.12 -2.20 21.39
N GLY A 75 -14.30 -1.64 21.17
CA GLY A 75 -14.52 -0.18 21.22
C GLY A 75 -14.15 0.46 22.57
N THR A 76 -14.25 -0.30 23.67
CA THR A 76 -13.78 0.16 25.00
C THR A 76 -12.26 0.19 25.09
N LYS A 77 -11.57 -0.84 24.57
CA LYS A 77 -10.10 -0.89 24.46
C LYS A 77 -9.55 0.29 23.63
N TRP A 78 -10.19 0.65 22.52
CA TRP A 78 -9.79 1.79 21.67
C TRP A 78 -9.69 3.11 22.44
N LEU A 79 -10.59 3.33 23.41
CA LEU A 79 -10.68 4.58 24.17
C LEU A 79 -9.79 4.59 25.42
N THR A 80 -9.08 3.49 25.71
CA THR A 80 -8.42 3.30 27.00
C THR A 80 -7.19 4.19 27.20
N SER A 81 -6.51 4.62 26.12
CA SER A 81 -5.37 5.56 26.27
C SER A 81 -5.82 7.02 26.44
N GLY A 82 -7.09 7.32 26.14
CA GLY A 82 -7.68 8.66 26.26
C GLY A 82 -7.17 9.67 25.24
N THR A 83 -6.35 9.23 24.27
CA THR A 83 -5.79 10.09 23.22
C THR A 83 -6.43 9.86 21.86
N GLU A 84 -7.15 8.75 21.69
CA GLU A 84 -7.81 8.38 20.45
C GLU A 84 -9.14 9.14 20.27
N PRO A 85 -9.45 9.59 19.04
CA PRO A 85 -10.78 10.11 18.72
C PRO A 85 -11.84 9.02 18.90
N LYS A 86 -13.08 9.44 19.19
CA LYS A 86 -14.19 8.49 19.33
C LYS A 86 -14.45 7.78 18.00
N PRO A 87 -14.84 6.49 18.01
CA PRO A 87 -15.19 5.73 16.81
C PRO A 87 -16.11 6.46 15.81
N TYR A 88 -17.17 7.08 16.32
CA TYR A 88 -18.11 7.82 15.46
C TYR A 88 -17.51 9.08 14.85
N ASP A 89 -16.60 9.76 15.55
CA ASP A 89 -15.95 10.97 15.05
C ASP A 89 -14.99 10.62 13.91
N LEU A 90 -14.30 9.48 14.00
CA LEU A 90 -13.46 8.93 12.93
C LEU A 90 -14.28 8.63 11.68
N TRP A 91 -15.40 7.91 11.84
CA TRP A 91 -16.35 7.64 10.75
C TRP A 91 -16.90 8.92 10.14
N SER A 92 -17.35 9.85 10.97
CA SER A 92 -17.94 11.11 10.51
C SER A 92 -16.93 11.95 9.72
N SER A 93 -15.67 11.99 10.16
CA SER A 93 -14.62 12.71 9.44
C SER A 93 -14.30 12.04 8.10
N TYR A 94 -14.20 10.71 8.06
CA TYR A 94 -13.99 9.96 6.82
C TYR A 94 -15.14 10.16 5.83
N ARG A 95 -16.38 10.06 6.30
CA ARG A 95 -17.56 10.30 5.45
C ARG A 95 -17.56 11.71 4.86
N GLU A 96 -17.31 12.72 5.68
CA GLU A 96 -17.34 14.13 5.25
C GLU A 96 -16.21 14.48 4.27
N ASN A 97 -15.00 13.97 4.50
CA ASN A 97 -13.82 14.36 3.72
C ASN A 97 -13.61 13.48 2.49
N ASP A 98 -13.94 12.19 2.56
CA ASP A 98 -13.57 11.21 1.54
C ASP A 98 -14.76 10.62 0.78
N LEU A 99 -15.93 10.49 1.43
CA LEU A 99 -17.13 9.89 0.81
C LEU A 99 -18.18 10.89 0.36
N LYS A 100 -18.12 12.15 0.84
CA LYS A 100 -19.15 13.16 0.59
C LYS A 100 -19.43 13.41 -0.90
N GLY A 101 -18.39 13.42 -1.73
CA GLY A 101 -18.55 13.57 -3.17
C GLY A 101 -19.36 12.43 -3.79
N LEU A 102 -19.10 11.19 -3.33
CA LEU A 102 -19.85 10.01 -3.78
C LEU A 102 -21.30 10.04 -3.29
N GLU A 103 -21.52 10.43 -2.03
CA GLU A 103 -22.85 10.60 -1.44
C GLU A 103 -23.68 11.67 -2.16
N GLN A 104 -23.06 12.80 -2.56
CA GLN A 104 -23.73 13.87 -3.30
C GLN A 104 -24.16 13.44 -4.70
N LEU A 105 -23.36 12.59 -5.36
CA LEU A 105 -23.67 12.04 -6.68
C LEU A 105 -24.74 10.94 -6.61
N PHE A 106 -24.76 10.16 -5.52
CA PHE A 106 -25.67 9.04 -5.32
C PHE A 106 -26.35 9.13 -3.94
N PRO A 107 -27.46 9.87 -3.81
CA PRO A 107 -28.15 10.06 -2.54
C PRO A 107 -28.65 8.77 -1.87
N SER A 108 -28.80 7.67 -2.62
CA SER A 108 -29.12 6.35 -2.08
C SER A 108 -28.03 5.81 -1.13
N LEU A 109 -26.76 6.22 -1.33
CA LEU A 109 -25.66 5.87 -0.44
C LEU A 109 -25.77 6.55 0.93
N LYS A 110 -26.46 7.69 1.03
CA LYS A 110 -26.68 8.38 2.29
C LYS A 110 -27.36 7.47 3.31
N ASN A 111 -28.35 6.69 2.90
CA ASN A 111 -29.05 5.77 3.79
C ASN A 111 -28.10 4.68 4.33
N LEU A 112 -27.23 4.15 3.47
CA LEU A 112 -26.22 3.16 3.88
C LEU A 112 -25.22 3.77 4.87
N PHE A 113 -24.70 4.96 4.57
CA PHE A 113 -23.73 5.66 5.42
C PHE A 113 -24.35 6.13 6.75
N ASP A 114 -25.60 6.57 6.75
CA ASP A 114 -26.35 6.91 7.96
C ASP A 114 -26.56 5.67 8.84
N ALA A 115 -27.03 4.56 8.27
CA ALA A 115 -27.24 3.30 9.00
C ALA A 115 -25.93 2.77 9.59
N PHE A 116 -24.85 2.81 8.82
CA PHE A 116 -23.54 2.39 9.30
C PHE A 116 -23.00 3.31 10.40
N GLY A 117 -23.22 4.62 10.28
CA GLY A 117 -22.93 5.58 11.36
C GLY A 117 -23.72 5.30 12.64
N LYS A 118 -25.00 4.91 12.54
CA LYS A 118 -25.80 4.49 13.71
C LYS A 118 -25.22 3.24 14.37
N LEU A 119 -24.82 2.24 13.58
CA LEU A 119 -24.18 1.02 14.08
C LEU A 119 -22.89 1.34 14.85
N ILE A 120 -22.04 2.23 14.32
CA ILE A 120 -20.81 2.66 14.99
C ILE A 120 -21.12 3.42 16.29
N LYS A 121 -22.11 4.32 16.26
CA LYS A 121 -22.49 5.16 17.41
C LYS A 121 -23.13 4.35 18.54
N ASN A 122 -23.95 3.37 18.19
CA ASN A 122 -24.68 2.53 19.13
C ASN A 122 -24.80 1.11 18.55
N PRO A 123 -23.90 0.18 18.89
CA PRO A 123 -23.86 -1.16 18.30
C PRO A 123 -25.01 -2.05 18.77
N THR A 124 -26.20 -1.91 18.21
CA THR A 124 -27.36 -2.78 18.49
C THR A 124 -27.55 -3.81 17.39
N GLU A 125 -28.33 -4.86 17.69
CA GLU A 125 -28.72 -5.86 16.69
C GLU A 125 -29.57 -5.22 15.59
N GLU A 126 -30.54 -4.39 15.98
CA GLU A 126 -31.39 -3.61 15.06
C GLU A 126 -30.58 -2.76 14.08
N HIS A 127 -29.54 -2.04 14.53
CA HIS A 127 -28.71 -1.24 13.63
C HIS A 127 -27.83 -2.10 12.72
N GLU A 128 -27.39 -3.28 13.17
CA GLU A 128 -26.63 -4.21 12.34
C GLU A 128 -27.53 -4.77 11.23
N GLU A 129 -28.75 -5.17 11.57
CA GLU A 129 -29.78 -5.62 10.63
C GLU A 129 -30.17 -4.51 9.63
N GLU A 130 -30.29 -3.25 10.08
CA GLU A 130 -30.57 -2.09 9.22
C GLU A 130 -29.48 -1.94 8.14
N VAL A 131 -28.21 -1.98 8.53
CA VAL A 131 -27.07 -1.91 7.59
C VAL A 131 -27.09 -3.08 6.61
N VAL A 132 -27.28 -4.30 7.10
CA VAL A 132 -27.35 -5.51 6.25
C VAL A 132 -28.50 -5.40 5.24
N ALA A 133 -29.67 -4.95 5.68
CA ALA A 133 -30.85 -4.84 4.83
C ALA A 133 -30.66 -3.80 3.72
N ILE A 134 -30.13 -2.62 4.06
CA ILE A 134 -29.86 -1.56 3.08
C ILE A 134 -28.78 -2.01 2.09
N ASN A 135 -27.70 -2.61 2.58
CA ASN A 135 -26.61 -3.08 1.73
C ASN A 135 -27.06 -4.18 0.75
N LYS A 136 -27.94 -5.10 1.18
CA LYS A 136 -28.53 -6.13 0.30
C LYS A 136 -29.42 -5.55 -0.79
N LYS A 137 -30.16 -4.48 -0.49
CA LYS A 137 -31.11 -3.86 -1.43
C LYS A 137 -30.43 -2.91 -2.40
N LEU A 138 -29.34 -2.26 -2.02
CA LEU A 138 -28.66 -1.24 -2.82
C LEU A 138 -28.39 -1.68 -4.28
N PRO A 139 -27.88 -2.89 -4.58
CA PRO A 139 -27.66 -3.31 -5.97
C PRO A 139 -28.92 -3.45 -6.82
N THR A 140 -30.08 -3.65 -6.18
CA THR A 140 -31.39 -3.77 -6.86
C THR A 140 -32.09 -2.41 -6.94
N ASP A 141 -32.08 -1.65 -5.85
CA ASP A 141 -32.77 -0.35 -5.75
C ASP A 141 -32.02 0.75 -6.52
N ASP A 142 -30.68 0.73 -6.51
CA ASP A 142 -29.85 1.67 -7.24
C ASP A 142 -28.53 1.00 -7.73
N PRO A 143 -28.60 0.28 -8.87
CA PRO A 143 -27.44 -0.41 -9.43
C PRO A 143 -26.28 0.53 -9.76
N LYS A 144 -26.58 1.79 -10.12
CA LYS A 144 -25.55 2.79 -10.46
C LYS A 144 -24.78 3.23 -9.22
N ALA A 145 -25.47 3.47 -8.10
CA ALA A 145 -24.83 3.76 -6.83
C ALA A 145 -23.98 2.59 -6.33
N ALA A 146 -24.50 1.35 -6.43
CA ALA A 146 -23.74 0.15 -6.07
C ALA A 146 -22.44 0.02 -6.90
N GLU A 147 -22.52 0.25 -8.20
CA GLU A 147 -21.34 0.18 -9.08
C GLU A 147 -20.36 1.33 -8.84
N ALA A 148 -20.86 2.53 -8.57
CA ALA A 148 -20.02 3.68 -8.22
C ALA A 148 -19.28 3.44 -6.90
N LEU A 149 -19.94 2.84 -5.90
CA LEU A 149 -19.32 2.45 -4.63
C LEU A 149 -18.20 1.40 -4.85
N ARG A 150 -18.45 0.38 -5.70
CA ARG A 150 -17.44 -0.63 -6.07
C ARG A 150 -16.24 0.00 -6.77
N THR A 151 -16.51 0.85 -7.74
CA THR A 151 -15.47 1.56 -8.50
C THR A 151 -14.65 2.46 -7.59
N PHE A 152 -15.30 3.16 -6.65
CA PHE A 152 -14.59 3.99 -5.67
C PHE A 152 -13.65 3.15 -4.81
N ALA A 153 -14.14 2.04 -4.27
CA ALA A 153 -13.35 1.15 -3.42
C ALA A 153 -12.20 0.49 -4.18
N GLN A 154 -12.42 -0.02 -5.40
CA GLN A 154 -11.34 -0.58 -6.24
C GLN A 154 -10.26 0.46 -6.54
N ASN A 155 -10.64 1.72 -6.70
CA ASN A 155 -9.71 2.81 -6.98
C ASN A 155 -9.05 3.39 -5.72
N ILE A 156 -9.46 3.01 -4.51
CA ILE A 156 -8.94 3.61 -3.27
C ILE A 156 -7.40 3.44 -3.16
N ILE A 157 -6.86 2.35 -3.71
CA ILE A 157 -5.41 2.09 -3.75
C ILE A 157 -4.63 3.13 -4.58
N ASN A 158 -5.30 3.74 -5.57
CA ASN A 158 -4.75 4.73 -6.48
C ASN A 158 -5.06 6.17 -6.05
N GLN A 159 -5.97 6.35 -5.08
CA GLN A 159 -6.31 7.66 -4.56
C GLN A 159 -5.23 8.15 -3.59
N LYS A 160 -5.10 9.47 -3.47
CA LYS A 160 -4.23 10.06 -2.44
C LYS A 160 -4.78 9.69 -1.07
N LEU A 161 -3.87 9.29 -0.18
CA LEU A 161 -4.20 9.05 1.21
C LEU A 161 -4.60 10.37 1.87
N THR A 162 -5.59 10.31 2.74
CA THR A 162 -6.01 11.44 3.57
C THR A 162 -5.85 11.07 5.04
N GLU A 163 -5.78 12.08 5.90
CA GLU A 163 -5.72 11.85 7.34
C GLU A 163 -6.96 11.11 7.85
N SER A 164 -8.14 11.48 7.35
CA SER A 164 -9.41 10.87 7.74
C SER A 164 -9.53 9.43 7.26
N LEU A 165 -9.09 9.11 6.05
CA LEU A 165 -9.02 7.73 5.55
C LEU A 165 -8.12 6.86 6.44
N LEU A 166 -6.88 7.31 6.71
CA LEU A 166 -5.91 6.54 7.48
C LEU A 166 -6.32 6.37 8.94
N ALA A 167 -6.91 7.39 9.54
CA ALA A 167 -7.42 7.33 10.90
C ALA A 167 -8.60 6.37 11.01
N TYR A 168 -9.55 6.41 10.06
CA TYR A 168 -10.69 5.50 10.04
C TYR A 168 -10.27 4.06 9.72
N GLN A 169 -9.31 3.85 8.81
CA GLN A 169 -8.71 2.54 8.54
C GLN A 169 -8.17 1.91 9.83
N SER A 170 -7.36 2.65 10.59
CA SER A 170 -6.71 2.15 11.81
C SER A 170 -7.74 1.64 12.82
N PHE A 171 -8.83 2.41 12.99
CA PHE A 171 -9.95 2.00 13.83
C PHE A 171 -10.72 0.78 13.27
N PHE A 172 -11.04 0.79 11.96
CA PHE A 172 -11.79 -0.30 11.33
C PHE A 172 -11.06 -1.64 11.47
N GLN A 173 -9.75 -1.64 11.23
CA GLN A 173 -8.90 -2.83 11.40
C GLN A 173 -8.84 -3.30 12.85
N PHE A 174 -8.66 -2.37 13.79
CA PHE A 174 -8.66 -2.71 15.20
C PHE A 174 -9.95 -3.44 15.63
N VAL A 175 -11.11 -3.03 15.10
CA VAL A 175 -12.36 -3.75 15.34
C VAL A 175 -12.37 -5.11 14.64
N HIS A 176 -11.93 -5.18 13.38
CA HIS A 176 -12.11 -6.34 12.51
C HIS A 176 -11.18 -7.53 12.83
N TYR A 177 -9.91 -7.31 13.18
CA TYR A 177 -8.89 -8.36 13.32
C TYR A 177 -8.65 -8.76 14.78
N ASP A 178 -8.51 -10.07 15.03
CA ASP A 178 -8.61 -10.67 16.37
C ASP A 178 -7.29 -10.73 17.16
N ASP A 179 -6.15 -10.36 16.56
CA ASP A 179 -4.85 -10.37 17.24
C ASP A 179 -4.54 -9.05 17.96
N ASP A 180 -4.35 -9.12 19.29
CA ASP A 180 -3.81 -8.03 20.13
C ASP A 180 -2.33 -7.70 19.74
N ASP A 181 -1.62 -8.59 19.02
CA ASP A 181 -0.22 -8.44 18.60
C ASP A 181 -0.02 -7.76 17.23
N HIS A 182 -1.06 -7.67 16.40
CA HIS A 182 -0.99 -6.97 15.12
C HIS A 182 -1.37 -5.49 15.25
N VAL A 183 -0.45 -4.76 15.88
CA VAL A 183 -0.02 -3.40 15.54
C VAL A 183 -1.12 -2.51 14.92
N ILE A 184 -1.95 -1.95 15.80
CA ILE A 184 -2.92 -0.87 15.53
C ILE A 184 -2.25 0.36 14.85
N ASN A 185 -0.92 0.44 14.86
CA ASN A 185 -0.16 1.57 14.40
C ASN A 185 0.97 1.17 13.49
N ASN A 186 0.64 0.89 12.23
CA ASN A 186 1.69 0.54 11.30
C ASN A 186 1.63 1.40 10.04
N PHE A 187 0.51 1.52 9.31
CA PHE A 187 0.53 2.40 8.13
C PHE A 187 0.57 3.89 8.46
N HIS A 188 -0.41 4.39 9.22
CA HIS A 188 -0.53 5.83 9.51
C HIS A 188 0.67 6.33 10.30
N VAL A 189 1.13 5.54 11.29
CA VAL A 189 2.33 5.85 12.06
C VAL A 189 3.60 5.76 11.23
N THR A 190 3.76 4.73 10.38
CA THR A 190 4.93 4.66 9.49
C THR A 190 4.97 5.85 8.55
N ILE A 191 3.84 6.26 7.97
CA ILE A 191 3.78 7.44 7.10
C ILE A 191 4.14 8.72 7.87
N LYS A 192 3.61 8.90 9.10
CA LYS A 192 3.93 10.05 9.95
C LYS A 192 5.41 10.07 10.34
N GLN A 193 5.98 8.93 10.67
CA GLN A 193 7.39 8.82 11.05
C GLN A 193 8.32 9.02 9.85
N LEU A 194 7.96 8.46 8.70
CA LEU A 194 8.65 8.70 7.43
C LEU A 194 8.66 10.19 7.09
N HIS A 195 7.51 10.85 7.17
CA HIS A 195 7.40 12.29 6.99
C HIS A 195 8.30 13.05 7.98
N ALA A 196 8.24 12.74 9.28
CA ALA A 196 9.04 13.40 10.30
C ALA A 196 10.55 13.27 10.04
N ASN A 197 11.01 12.07 9.67
CA ASN A 197 12.41 11.80 9.34
C ASN A 197 12.87 12.62 8.12
N LEU A 198 12.07 12.62 7.05
CA LEU A 198 12.40 13.31 5.80
C LEU A 198 12.32 14.84 5.96
N ALA A 199 11.31 15.36 6.66
CA ALA A 199 11.18 16.77 6.97
C ALA A 199 12.33 17.26 7.87
N GLY A 200 12.75 16.44 8.85
CA GLY A 200 13.93 16.70 9.67
C GLY A 200 15.20 16.79 8.84
N TRP A 201 15.40 15.85 7.92
CA TRP A 201 16.55 15.86 7.00
C TRP A 201 16.63 17.14 6.16
N GLU A 202 15.51 17.60 5.61
CA GLU A 202 15.46 18.86 4.83
C GLU A 202 15.69 20.10 5.71
N LYS A 203 15.15 20.10 6.94
CA LYS A 203 15.35 21.18 7.91
C LYS A 203 16.82 21.35 8.32
N ASP A 204 17.57 20.26 8.36
CA ASP A 204 19.01 20.26 8.63
C ASP A 204 19.87 20.79 7.45
N GLY A 205 19.23 21.21 6.35
CA GLY A 205 19.91 21.78 5.18
C GLY A 205 20.55 20.74 4.26
N ASN A 206 20.22 19.46 4.44
CA ASN A 206 20.75 18.39 3.60
C ASN A 206 20.13 18.41 2.19
N LEU A 207 20.86 17.84 1.23
CA LEU A 207 20.36 17.67 -0.13
C LEU A 207 19.25 16.62 -0.19
N SER A 208 18.27 16.85 -1.07
CA SER A 208 17.20 15.90 -1.34
C SER A 208 17.71 14.64 -2.06
N GLY A 209 16.94 13.57 -1.98
CA GLY A 209 17.27 12.29 -2.62
C GLY A 209 17.55 12.43 -4.12
N THR A 210 16.71 13.18 -4.85
CA THR A 210 16.92 13.36 -6.31
C THR A 210 18.18 14.16 -6.62
N LYS A 211 18.55 15.15 -5.79
CA LYS A 211 19.78 15.92 -5.96
C LYS A 211 21.02 15.07 -5.67
N LEU A 212 20.99 14.28 -4.60
CA LEU A 212 22.05 13.33 -4.27
C LEU A 212 22.25 12.31 -5.40
N TRP A 213 21.16 11.75 -5.91
CA TRP A 213 21.19 10.83 -7.05
C TRP A 213 21.76 11.49 -8.31
N LYS A 214 21.30 12.71 -8.65
CA LYS A 214 21.82 13.50 -9.77
C LYS A 214 23.33 13.75 -9.65
N ASN A 215 23.83 14.06 -8.46
CA ASN A 215 25.26 14.28 -8.23
C ASN A 215 26.09 13.00 -8.50
N ILE A 216 25.55 11.83 -8.15
CA ILE A 216 26.21 10.54 -8.41
C ILE A 216 26.27 10.25 -9.92
N ILE A 217 25.19 10.52 -10.66
CA ILE A 217 25.12 10.23 -12.11
C ILE A 217 25.77 11.29 -13.00
N GLN A 218 25.98 12.53 -12.53
CA GLN A 218 26.58 13.61 -13.33
C GLN A 218 28.11 13.74 -13.19
N LYS A 219 28.70 13.30 -12.07
CA LYS A 219 30.15 13.38 -11.83
C LYS A 219 30.90 12.23 -12.52
N GLU A 220 32.24 12.23 -12.42
CA GLU A 220 33.15 11.13 -12.83
C GLU A 220 32.70 9.73 -12.37
N LYS A 221 31.83 9.67 -11.36
CA LYS A 221 31.18 8.48 -10.79
C LYS A 221 30.20 7.79 -11.76
N ALA A 222 29.70 8.46 -12.79
CA ALA A 222 28.90 7.84 -13.86
C ALA A 222 29.65 6.70 -14.55
N ASN A 223 30.97 6.86 -14.72
CA ASN A 223 31.84 5.83 -15.29
C ASN A 223 32.00 4.62 -14.37
N LEU A 224 31.86 4.81 -13.06
CA LEU A 224 31.94 3.74 -12.08
C LEU A 224 30.67 2.88 -12.14
N ILE A 225 29.49 3.51 -12.19
CA ILE A 225 28.19 2.81 -12.27
C ILE A 225 27.81 2.30 -13.67
N LYS A 226 28.54 2.66 -14.73
CA LYS A 226 28.19 2.26 -16.11
C LYS A 226 28.13 0.73 -16.31
N HIS A 227 28.85 0.00 -15.47
CA HIS A 227 28.92 -1.46 -15.51
C HIS A 227 27.86 -2.15 -14.65
N SER A 228 27.10 -1.38 -13.84
CA SER A 228 25.97 -1.92 -13.10
C SER A 228 24.89 -2.42 -14.04
N LYS A 229 24.50 -3.68 -13.91
CA LYS A 229 23.37 -4.27 -14.66
C LYS A 229 22.09 -3.46 -14.44
N GLU A 230 21.83 -3.06 -13.18
CA GLU A 230 20.64 -2.27 -12.83
C GLU A 230 20.70 -0.85 -13.42
N PHE A 231 21.87 -0.22 -13.49
CA PHE A 231 22.01 1.12 -14.08
C PHE A 231 21.98 1.13 -15.62
N GLN A 232 22.11 -0.02 -16.30
CA GLN A 232 22.07 -0.05 -17.76
C GLN A 232 20.67 0.17 -18.32
N TYR A 233 19.64 -0.22 -17.56
CA TYR A 233 18.24 -0.07 -17.99
C TYR A 233 17.70 1.33 -17.70
N SER A 234 17.03 1.91 -18.70
CA SER A 234 16.45 3.26 -18.61
C SER A 234 15.26 3.32 -17.63
N GLU A 235 14.55 2.21 -17.53
CA GLU A 235 13.38 1.98 -16.71
C GLU A 235 13.74 1.97 -15.23
N ASN A 236 14.87 1.35 -14.86
CA ASN A 236 15.39 1.40 -13.50
C ASN A 236 15.78 2.82 -13.09
N LYS A 237 16.38 3.61 -13.99
CA LYS A 237 16.69 5.02 -13.71
C LYS A 237 15.41 5.83 -13.44
N LYS A 238 14.38 5.61 -14.25
CA LYS A 238 13.05 6.24 -14.06
C LYS A 238 12.42 5.81 -12.74
N ALA A 239 12.44 4.52 -12.42
CA ALA A 239 11.90 3.99 -11.16
C ALA A 239 12.59 4.61 -9.93
N ILE A 240 13.92 4.73 -9.96
CA ILE A 240 14.70 5.40 -8.91
C ILE A 240 14.29 6.87 -8.79
N GLU A 241 14.23 7.60 -9.90
CA GLU A 241 13.83 9.02 -9.88
C GLU A 241 12.40 9.22 -9.37
N GLU A 242 11.45 8.39 -9.78
CA GLU A 242 10.06 8.42 -9.32
C GLU A 242 9.95 8.13 -7.83
N SER A 243 10.67 7.13 -7.34
CA SER A 243 10.73 6.78 -5.92
C SER A 243 11.31 7.90 -5.06
N LEU A 244 12.39 8.53 -5.51
CA LEU A 244 12.99 9.66 -4.80
C LEU A 244 12.07 10.89 -4.82
N LYS A 245 11.32 11.14 -5.91
CA LYS A 245 10.28 12.19 -5.95
C LYS A 245 9.10 11.88 -5.02
N ILE A 246 8.73 10.60 -4.85
CA ILE A 246 7.75 10.20 -3.84
C ILE A 246 8.25 10.56 -2.44
N ALA A 247 9.49 10.21 -2.11
CA ALA A 247 10.10 10.55 -0.82
C ALA A 247 10.15 12.07 -0.59
N GLU A 248 10.51 12.87 -1.60
CA GLU A 248 10.50 14.33 -1.49
C GLU A 248 9.11 14.90 -1.23
N ARG A 249 8.05 14.37 -1.89
CA ARG A 249 6.68 14.77 -1.58
C ARG A 249 6.30 14.40 -0.15
N LEU A 250 6.70 13.22 0.33
CA LEU A 250 6.48 12.78 1.71
C LEU A 250 7.17 13.66 2.75
N ALA A 251 8.31 14.27 2.41
CA ALA A 251 8.95 15.28 3.25
C ALA A 251 8.06 16.52 3.45
N ILE A 252 7.29 16.90 2.43
CA ILE A 252 6.38 18.04 2.47
C ILE A 252 5.10 17.70 3.24
N SER A 253 4.50 16.53 2.98
CA SER A 253 3.26 16.12 3.62
C SER A 253 3.12 14.60 3.71
N PRO A 254 2.64 14.05 4.83
CA PRO A 254 2.38 12.62 4.96
C PRO A 254 1.21 12.13 4.07
N TYR A 255 0.35 13.03 3.59
CA TYR A 255 -0.92 12.71 2.94
C TYR A 255 -0.93 13.06 1.44
N CYS A 256 0.24 13.07 0.80
CA CYS A 256 0.38 13.52 -0.59
C CYS A 256 0.55 12.39 -1.62
N VAL A 257 0.56 11.14 -1.15
CA VAL A 257 0.82 9.93 -1.94
C VAL A 257 -0.34 8.95 -1.82
N SER A 258 -0.45 8.04 -2.79
CA SER A 258 -1.39 6.93 -2.79
C SER A 258 -0.82 5.69 -2.11
N TYR A 259 -1.71 4.73 -1.79
CA TYR A 259 -1.31 3.42 -1.27
C TYR A 259 -0.36 2.70 -2.25
N LYS A 260 -0.71 2.72 -3.54
CA LYS A 260 0.09 2.15 -4.63
C LYS A 260 1.49 2.77 -4.70
N GLU A 261 1.59 4.09 -4.64
CA GLU A 261 2.89 4.78 -4.67
C GLU A 261 3.78 4.36 -3.49
N LEU A 262 3.21 4.22 -2.29
CA LEU A 262 3.96 3.78 -1.11
C LEU A 262 4.37 2.31 -1.17
N LYS A 263 3.51 1.43 -1.69
CA LYS A 263 3.67 -0.02 -1.59
C LYS A 263 4.36 -0.67 -2.77
N GLU A 264 4.23 -0.06 -3.94
CA GLU A 264 4.77 -0.58 -5.18
C GLU A 264 5.87 0.34 -5.69
N THR A 265 5.55 1.61 -5.96
CA THR A 265 6.45 2.51 -6.68
C THR A 265 7.69 2.86 -5.88
N LEU A 266 7.52 3.42 -4.67
CA LEU A 266 8.59 3.83 -3.77
C LEU A 266 9.59 2.70 -3.47
N PRO A 267 9.16 1.51 -2.99
CA PRO A 267 10.10 0.45 -2.67
C PRO A 267 10.78 -0.14 -3.90
N HIS A 268 10.10 -0.20 -5.05
CA HIS A 268 10.70 -0.72 -6.29
C HIS A 268 11.95 0.09 -6.69
N GLY A 269 11.86 1.41 -6.78
CA GLY A 269 13.03 2.21 -7.12
C GLY A 269 14.08 2.24 -6.01
N LEU A 270 13.69 2.15 -4.73
CA LEU A 270 14.66 2.07 -3.62
C LEU A 270 15.44 0.76 -3.62
N ASP A 271 14.83 -0.36 -4.02
CA ASP A 271 15.52 -1.64 -4.18
C ASP A 271 16.57 -1.56 -5.31
N LYS A 272 16.19 -1.02 -6.47
CA LYS A 272 17.13 -0.79 -7.59
C LYS A 272 18.27 0.13 -7.18
N LEU A 273 17.95 1.21 -6.47
CA LEU A 273 18.94 2.14 -5.95
C LEU A 273 19.89 1.46 -4.96
N LYS A 274 19.37 0.66 -4.01
CA LYS A 274 20.16 -0.06 -3.02
C LYS A 274 21.16 -1.00 -3.66
N THR A 275 20.76 -1.73 -4.70
CA THR A 275 21.64 -2.61 -5.47
C THR A 275 22.80 -1.82 -6.08
N ILE A 276 22.52 -0.71 -6.76
CA ILE A 276 23.55 0.16 -7.36
C ILE A 276 24.49 0.70 -6.27
N LEU A 277 23.95 1.24 -5.17
CA LEU A 277 24.77 1.81 -4.08
C LEU A 277 25.57 0.74 -3.31
N GLY A 278 25.21 -0.53 -3.43
CA GLY A 278 25.89 -1.68 -2.86
C GLY A 278 27.16 -2.10 -3.59
N GLU A 279 27.39 -1.60 -4.80
CA GLU A 279 28.54 -1.96 -5.63
C GLU A 279 29.86 -1.48 -5.02
N VAL A 280 30.87 -2.35 -5.00
CA VAL A 280 32.14 -2.15 -4.25
C VAL A 280 32.82 -0.83 -4.63
N HIS A 281 32.85 -0.50 -5.92
CA HIS A 281 33.50 0.70 -6.44
C HIS A 281 32.78 2.02 -6.09
N LEU A 282 31.54 1.98 -5.57
CA LEU A 282 30.81 3.17 -5.13
C LEU A 282 30.90 3.44 -3.63
N LYS A 283 31.23 2.42 -2.83
CA LYS A 283 31.17 2.49 -1.36
C LYS A 283 32.09 3.56 -0.75
N GLU A 284 33.05 4.07 -1.51
CA GLU A 284 34.10 4.95 -0.98
C GLU A 284 33.80 6.45 -1.15
N THR A 285 32.63 6.82 -1.68
CA THR A 285 32.35 8.23 -2.00
C THR A 285 31.35 8.89 -1.05
N ALA A 286 31.65 10.12 -0.62
CA ALA A 286 30.79 10.88 0.32
C ALA A 286 29.33 11.05 -0.16
N ASP A 287 29.11 11.30 -1.46
CA ASP A 287 27.74 11.43 -2.02
C ASP A 287 26.95 10.10 -1.90
N VAL A 288 27.63 8.96 -2.06
CA VAL A 288 27.01 7.63 -1.93
C VAL A 288 26.64 7.35 -0.48
N ASP A 289 27.50 7.71 0.47
CA ASP A 289 27.20 7.57 1.90
C ASP A 289 26.04 8.46 2.33
N LEU A 290 25.97 9.69 1.84
CA LEU A 290 24.84 10.58 2.07
C LEU A 290 23.54 9.99 1.49
N LEU A 291 23.55 9.47 0.27
CA LEU A 291 22.36 8.86 -0.32
C LEU A 291 21.94 7.58 0.39
N LYS A 292 22.89 6.76 0.88
CA LYS A 292 22.59 5.60 1.73
C LYS A 292 21.92 6.00 3.04
N ARG A 293 22.41 7.06 3.70
CA ARG A 293 21.79 7.60 4.92
C ARG A 293 20.39 8.13 4.64
N TYR A 294 20.20 8.87 3.54
CA TYR A 294 18.87 9.33 3.11
C TYR A 294 17.91 8.16 2.88
N CYS A 295 18.36 7.10 2.18
CA CYS A 295 17.54 5.90 2.00
C CYS A 295 17.16 5.27 3.34
N LYS A 296 18.06 5.18 4.32
CA LYS A 296 17.73 4.63 5.66
C LYS A 296 16.61 5.38 6.38
N LEU A 297 16.43 6.68 6.13
CA LEU A 297 15.28 7.43 6.67
C LEU A 297 13.94 6.92 6.13
N ILE A 298 13.97 6.37 4.92
CA ILE A 298 12.79 5.85 4.21
C ILE A 298 12.50 4.41 4.61
N LEU A 299 13.56 3.61 4.79
CA LEU A 299 13.44 2.16 4.84
C LEU A 299 13.09 1.57 6.20
N SER A 300 12.81 2.40 7.22
CA SER A 300 12.48 2.02 8.60
C SER A 300 12.98 0.62 8.97
N ASN A 301 14.29 0.47 9.11
CA ASN A 301 14.82 -0.76 9.65
C ASN A 301 14.78 -0.65 11.17
N ASP A 302 14.11 -1.61 11.79
CA ASP A 302 14.58 -2.16 13.06
C ASP A 302 16.12 -2.37 13.05
#